data_AF-A0A2V8UD65-F1
#
_entry.id   AF-A0A2V8UD65-F1
#
_cell.length_a   1.000
_cell.length_b   1.000
_cell.length_c   1.000
_cell.angle_alpha   90.00
_cell.angle_beta   90.00
_cell.angle_gamma   90.00
#
_symmetry.space_group_name_H-M   'P 1'
#
loop_
_entity.id
_entity.type
_entity.pdbx_description
1 polymer ?
#
loop_
_entity_poly.entity_id
_entity_poly.type
_entity_poly.pdbx_seq_one_letter_code
_entity_poly.pdbx_strand_id
1 'polypeptide(L)'
;MKICKTALLVLIFAGLLSNPPDLSSCGPFVPTAAFTFWKVPEDAAGRFARGELGIIQPRFPRFYLIIAYRYLAGIGLNTEERKSLFGPQPASQGPFSAQAPGLVLWEKARGTVFAGVSPPGVEPYKTITGNNYYLAFVNCNDDAFVNAAKTLGDRIRQAGVQSATVKDWVAAQDQVFTNCSGGPAIPASLGGEATPLAQADRAYQIAAANFYAGNLDAAEQMFRAIGDNPSSPWSANAPYLVARTLIRKATLGVKGQGADQGKLAAAEVYLESILNDPARGSVHPAARRLLDYVRVRLHPAERVRELARALVQKDAQATILQNSADYRYLYDQFEEGRFGGVQALPPDEELTNWIGIFQGRDADGANRAVAEWRAKGTQAWLVAALATAGSGQTGAGDLIAAARKVKRDSPAYATVTFHAIRLLIDSKRTGQAREWLDQVLAADVATLP
;
A
#
# COMPACT_ATOMS: atom_id res chain seq x y z
N MET A 1 49.72 -36.76 20.99
CA MET A 1 49.24 -35.38 21.26
C MET A 1 48.88 -34.53 20.03
N LYS A 2 49.28 -34.84 18.79
CA LYS A 2 48.89 -34.04 17.60
C LYS A 2 47.50 -34.37 17.02
N ILE A 3 47.05 -35.63 17.14
CA ILE A 3 45.77 -36.12 16.57
C ILE A 3 44.53 -35.53 17.31
N CYS A 4 44.62 -35.29 18.62
CA CYS A 4 43.51 -34.68 19.38
C CYS A 4 43.19 -33.23 18.97
N LYS A 5 44.18 -32.45 18.52
CA LYS A 5 43.96 -31.05 18.13
C LYS A 5 43.22 -30.95 16.79
N THR A 6 43.55 -31.84 15.84
CA THR A 6 42.89 -31.87 14.53
C THR A 6 41.44 -32.35 14.64
N ALA A 7 41.18 -33.37 15.47
CA ALA A 7 39.81 -33.84 15.73
C ALA A 7 38.95 -32.77 16.40
N LEU A 8 39.50 -32.02 17.35
CA LEU A 8 38.79 -30.92 18.03
C LEU A 8 38.47 -29.77 17.05
N LEU A 9 39.42 -29.41 16.17
CA LEU A 9 39.20 -28.38 15.15
C LEU A 9 38.11 -28.77 14.15
N VAL A 10 38.08 -30.03 13.71
CA VAL A 10 37.04 -30.53 12.80
C VAL A 10 35.66 -30.54 13.48
N LEU A 11 35.58 -30.91 14.76
CA LEU A 11 34.33 -30.88 15.52
C LEU A 11 33.81 -29.46 15.75
N ILE A 12 34.70 -28.49 16.01
CA ILE A 12 34.32 -27.07 16.13
C ILE A 12 33.83 -26.54 14.78
N PHE A 13 34.51 -26.87 13.69
CA PHE A 13 34.10 -26.44 12.34
C PHE A 13 32.77 -27.08 11.91
N ALA A 14 32.56 -28.36 12.21
CA ALA A 14 31.30 -29.05 11.96
C ALA A 14 30.15 -28.51 12.84
N GLY A 15 30.44 -28.09 14.08
CA GLY A 15 29.49 -27.41 14.95
C GLY A 15 29.07 -26.03 14.43
N LEU A 16 30.02 -25.27 13.88
CA LEU A 16 29.75 -23.96 13.25
C LEU A 16 28.94 -24.07 11.95
N LEU A 17 29.07 -25.18 11.22
CA LEU A 17 28.34 -25.43 9.97
C LEU A 17 26.95 -26.06 10.19
N SER A 18 26.71 -26.73 11.32
CA SER A 18 25.44 -27.39 11.63
C SER A 18 24.40 -26.47 12.29
N ASN A 19 24.83 -25.32 12.81
CA ASN A 19 23.95 -24.26 13.31
C ASN A 19 24.50 -22.90 12.83
N PRO A 20 24.24 -22.47 11.57
CA PRO A 20 24.55 -21.10 11.20
C PRO A 20 23.73 -20.17 12.10
N PRO A 21 24.36 -19.35 12.97
CA PRO A 21 23.62 -18.30 13.67
C PRO A 21 22.97 -17.43 12.61
N ASP A 22 21.68 -17.10 12.78
CA ASP A 22 20.85 -16.31 11.85
C ASP A 22 21.70 -15.34 11.02
N LEU A 23 22.04 -15.76 9.80
CA LEU A 23 22.73 -14.92 8.82
C LEU A 23 21.70 -13.96 8.24
N SER A 24 21.19 -13.08 9.09
CA SER A 24 20.54 -11.85 8.67
C SER A 24 21.58 -11.03 7.93
N SER A 25 21.45 -10.93 6.61
CA SER A 25 22.41 -10.30 5.67
C SER A 25 22.65 -8.80 5.88
N CYS A 26 22.24 -8.21 7.01
CA CYS A 26 22.31 -6.78 7.29
C CYS A 26 23.20 -6.48 8.50
N GLY A 27 24.50 -6.77 8.37
CA GLY A 27 25.56 -6.14 9.17
C GLY A 27 25.72 -6.63 10.62
N PRO A 28 26.79 -6.19 11.31
CA PRO A 28 27.04 -6.58 12.69
C PRO A 28 26.05 -5.88 13.64
N PHE A 29 25.12 -6.65 14.20
CA PHE A 29 24.23 -6.17 15.27
C PHE A 29 24.99 -6.14 16.59
N VAL A 30 25.72 -5.05 16.84
CA VAL A 30 26.28 -4.80 18.17
C VAL A 30 25.10 -4.52 19.10
N PRO A 31 24.82 -5.38 20.10
CA PRO A 31 23.72 -5.14 21.02
C PRO A 31 23.96 -3.82 21.74
N THR A 32 23.10 -2.84 21.47
CA THR A 32 23.12 -1.53 22.11
C THR A 32 22.05 -1.55 23.19
N ALA A 33 22.40 -1.16 24.41
CA ALA A 33 21.40 -0.95 25.44
C ALA A 33 20.50 0.22 25.03
N ALA A 34 19.27 -0.08 24.62
CA ALA A 34 18.25 0.91 24.31
C ALA A 34 17.44 1.18 25.57
N PHE A 35 17.69 2.31 26.23
CA PHE A 35 16.93 2.73 27.41
C PHE A 35 15.64 3.47 27.05
N THR A 36 15.51 3.91 25.79
CA THR A 36 14.33 4.59 25.25
C THR A 36 14.14 4.28 23.77
N PHE A 37 12.92 3.93 23.36
CA PHE A 37 12.57 3.70 21.96
C PHE A 37 12.01 4.99 21.34
N TRP A 38 12.77 5.59 20.42
CA TRP A 38 12.39 6.86 19.77
C TRP A 38 11.67 6.67 18.42
N LYS A 39 11.73 5.45 17.87
CA LYS A 39 11.25 5.14 16.51
C LYS A 39 10.09 4.15 16.49
N VAL A 40 9.83 3.43 17.57
CA VAL A 40 8.72 2.48 17.68
C VAL A 40 8.25 2.42 19.14
N PRO A 41 7.01 2.01 19.41
CA PRO A 41 6.59 1.67 20.77
C PRO A 41 7.38 0.47 21.31
N GLU A 42 7.55 0.40 22.64
CA GLU A 42 8.25 -0.70 23.32
C GLU A 42 7.59 -2.06 23.08
N ASP A 43 6.27 -2.15 23.27
CA ASP A 43 5.46 -3.35 23.02
C ASP A 43 4.32 -3.01 22.04
N ALA A 44 4.70 -2.86 20.77
CA ALA A 44 3.82 -2.42 19.69
C ALA A 44 2.58 -3.29 19.51
N ALA A 45 2.74 -4.62 19.46
CA ALA A 45 1.65 -5.57 19.23
C ALA A 45 0.91 -5.97 20.52
N GLY A 46 1.50 -5.74 21.69
CA GLY A 46 0.90 -6.01 22.98
C GLY A 46 0.26 -4.77 23.61
N ARG A 47 0.94 -4.16 24.60
CA ARG A 47 0.44 -3.03 25.41
C ARG A 47 -0.03 -1.86 24.53
N PHE A 48 0.79 -1.43 23.58
CA PHE A 48 0.45 -0.30 22.71
C PHE A 48 -0.81 -0.56 21.88
N ALA A 49 -0.94 -1.76 21.32
CA ALA A 49 -2.14 -2.16 20.57
C ALA A 49 -3.42 -2.15 21.42
N ARG A 50 -3.30 -2.24 22.76
CA ARG A 50 -4.40 -2.20 23.73
C ARG A 50 -4.67 -0.81 24.33
N GLY A 51 -3.93 0.22 23.91
CA GLY A 51 -4.12 1.59 24.36
C GLY A 51 -3.22 1.99 25.54
N GLU A 52 -2.32 1.11 25.94
CA GLU A 52 -1.20 1.44 26.83
C GLU A 52 -0.07 2.04 25.95
N LEU A 53 -0.27 3.29 25.52
CA LEU A 53 0.57 4.04 24.59
C LEU A 53 1.93 4.46 25.18
N GLY A 54 2.05 4.63 26.49
CA GLY A 54 3.22 5.20 27.13
C GLY A 54 3.52 6.62 26.66
N ILE A 55 4.81 6.94 26.47
CA ILE A 55 5.25 8.25 25.95
C ILE A 55 5.32 8.19 24.41
N ILE A 56 4.34 8.79 23.75
CA ILE A 56 4.27 8.91 22.30
C ILE A 56 5.35 9.89 21.82
N GLN A 57 6.12 9.51 20.81
CA GLN A 57 7.20 10.35 20.26
C GLN A 57 6.84 10.91 18.88
N PRO A 58 7.19 12.18 18.58
CA PRO A 58 7.05 12.79 17.24
C PRO A 58 7.67 11.96 16.10
N ARG A 59 8.69 11.17 16.41
CA ARG A 59 9.44 10.35 15.43
C ARG A 59 8.86 8.96 15.19
N PHE A 60 7.76 8.60 15.85
CA PHE A 60 7.08 7.37 15.53
C PHE A 60 6.59 7.38 14.07
N PRO A 61 6.72 6.26 13.34
CA PRO A 61 6.05 6.06 12.07
C PRO A 61 4.57 6.37 12.18
N ARG A 62 4.00 6.99 11.15
CA ARG A 62 2.59 7.37 11.11
C ARG A 62 1.64 6.22 11.42
N PHE A 63 2.06 4.98 11.16
CA PHE A 63 1.33 3.77 11.55
C PHE A 63 0.97 3.78 13.05
N TYR A 64 1.94 4.04 13.91
CA TYR A 64 1.73 4.12 15.35
C TYR A 64 1.02 5.42 15.76
N LEU A 65 1.27 6.53 15.06
CA LEU A 65 0.60 7.81 15.33
C LEU A 65 -0.91 7.76 15.03
N ILE A 66 -1.32 7.03 13.99
CA ILE A 66 -2.74 6.78 13.68
C ILE A 66 -3.39 6.02 14.84
N ILE A 67 -2.72 4.97 15.34
CA ILE A 67 -3.22 4.17 16.47
C ILE A 67 -3.29 5.02 17.74
N ALA A 68 -2.24 5.79 18.03
CA ALA A 68 -2.21 6.69 19.18
C ALA A 68 -3.35 7.72 19.11
N TYR A 69 -3.55 8.36 17.96
CA TYR A 69 -4.65 9.30 17.75
C TYR A 69 -6.01 8.64 18.02
N ARG A 70 -6.26 7.42 17.53
CA ARG A 70 -7.51 6.70 17.80
C ARG A 70 -7.77 6.53 19.29
N TYR A 71 -6.76 6.18 20.09
CA TYR A 71 -6.93 6.05 21.54
C TYR A 71 -7.13 7.42 22.22
N LEU A 72 -6.36 8.44 21.83
CA LEU A 72 -6.50 9.82 22.35
C LEU A 72 -7.84 10.47 21.98
N ALA A 73 -8.48 10.02 20.90
CA ALA A 73 -9.81 10.44 20.46
C ALA A 73 -10.94 9.56 21.05
N GLY A 74 -10.63 8.58 21.91
CA GLY A 74 -11.63 7.70 22.53
C GLY A 74 -12.24 6.66 21.59
N ILE A 75 -11.60 6.39 20.44
CA ILE A 75 -12.02 5.38 19.46
C ILE A 75 -11.43 4.01 19.81
N GLY A 76 -10.12 3.97 20.06
CA GLY A 76 -9.36 2.74 20.35
C GLY A 76 -9.25 1.75 19.19
N LEU A 77 -8.87 0.51 19.52
CA LEU A 77 -8.86 -0.63 18.59
C LEU A 77 -9.66 -1.80 19.17
N ASN A 78 -10.52 -2.42 18.36
CA ASN A 78 -11.17 -3.67 18.71
C ASN A 78 -10.27 -4.90 18.40
N THR A 79 -10.73 -6.10 18.75
CA THR A 79 -9.94 -7.34 18.57
C THR A 79 -9.59 -7.63 17.10
N GLU A 80 -10.53 -7.43 16.19
CA GLU A 80 -10.31 -7.68 14.76
C GLU A 80 -9.39 -6.64 14.14
N GLU A 81 -9.50 -5.38 14.54
CA GLU A 81 -8.58 -4.31 14.11
C GLU A 81 -7.16 -4.59 14.61
N ARG A 82 -6.98 -5.01 15.87
CA ARG A 82 -5.66 -5.41 16.40
C ARG A 82 -5.08 -6.59 15.63
N LYS A 83 -5.89 -7.62 15.36
CA LYS A 83 -5.48 -8.78 14.57
C LYS A 83 -5.13 -8.38 13.13
N SER A 84 -5.87 -7.46 12.53
CA SER A 84 -5.59 -6.95 11.19
C SER A 84 -4.27 -6.16 11.14
N LEU A 85 -4.00 -5.32 12.15
CA LEU A 85 -2.80 -4.46 12.18
C LEU A 85 -1.52 -5.18 12.59
N PHE A 86 -1.62 -6.14 13.52
CA PHE A 86 -0.47 -6.79 14.16
C PHE A 86 -0.40 -8.30 13.97
N GLY A 87 -1.44 -8.91 13.40
CA GLY A 87 -1.45 -10.35 13.12
C GLY A 87 -0.55 -10.73 11.94
N PRO A 88 -0.36 -12.05 11.72
CA PRO A 88 0.40 -12.56 10.59
C PRO A 88 -0.21 -12.05 9.29
N GLN A 89 0.59 -11.33 8.51
CA GLN A 89 0.17 -10.87 7.18
C GLN A 89 0.50 -11.94 6.15
N PRO A 90 -0.36 -12.16 5.14
CA PRO A 90 0.07 -12.91 3.97
C PRO A 90 1.31 -12.23 3.39
N ALA A 91 2.29 -13.04 2.96
CA ALA A 91 3.53 -12.53 2.40
C ALA A 91 3.19 -11.47 1.34
N SER A 92 3.63 -10.23 1.58
CA SER A 92 3.47 -9.17 0.59
C SER A 92 4.29 -9.60 -0.62
N GLN A 93 3.58 -9.96 -1.70
CA GLN A 93 4.19 -10.09 -3.00
C GLN A 93 4.52 -8.66 -3.42
N GLY A 94 5.74 -8.22 -3.09
CA GLY A 94 6.24 -6.96 -3.59
C GLY A 94 6.07 -6.92 -5.11
N PRO A 95 5.99 -5.73 -5.72
CA PRO A 95 5.86 -5.60 -7.16
C PRO A 95 7.07 -6.15 -7.95
N PHE A 96 8.01 -6.84 -7.31
CA PHE A 96 9.15 -7.54 -7.91
C PHE A 96 9.27 -9.00 -7.40
N SER A 97 8.17 -9.60 -6.91
CA SER A 97 8.19 -10.99 -6.45
C SER A 97 8.55 -11.93 -7.60
N ALA A 98 9.43 -12.91 -7.33
CA ALA A 98 10.10 -13.75 -8.33
C ALA A 98 9.19 -14.68 -9.16
N GLN A 99 7.89 -14.80 -8.84
CA GLN A 99 6.91 -15.49 -9.69
C GLN A 99 5.53 -14.84 -9.56
N ALA A 100 4.92 -14.47 -10.69
CA ALA A 100 3.49 -14.16 -10.78
C ALA A 100 2.70 -15.49 -10.66
N PRO A 101 1.91 -15.75 -9.60
CA PRO A 101 1.22 -17.02 -9.41
C PRO A 101 0.33 -17.44 -10.59
N GLY A 102 -0.32 -16.47 -11.22
CA GLY A 102 -1.09 -16.64 -12.44
C GLY A 102 -0.26 -17.12 -13.61
N LEU A 103 0.98 -16.65 -13.78
CA LEU A 103 1.88 -17.14 -14.84
C LEU A 103 2.15 -18.63 -14.67
N VAL A 104 2.41 -19.08 -13.44
CA VAL A 104 2.58 -20.52 -13.12
C VAL A 104 1.31 -21.31 -13.48
N LEU A 105 0.13 -20.76 -13.21
CA LEU A 105 -1.15 -21.40 -13.60
C LEU A 105 -1.29 -21.49 -15.12
N TRP A 106 -0.91 -20.44 -15.86
CA TRP A 106 -0.90 -20.43 -17.32
C TRP A 106 0.06 -21.47 -17.88
N GLU A 107 1.31 -21.51 -17.40
CA GLU A 107 2.33 -22.46 -17.84
C GLU A 107 1.91 -23.91 -17.60
N LYS A 108 1.30 -24.19 -16.45
CA LYS A 108 0.72 -25.49 -16.15
C LYS A 108 -0.41 -25.84 -17.11
N ALA A 109 -1.33 -24.91 -17.38
CA ALA A 109 -2.45 -25.13 -18.27
C ALA A 109 -1.99 -25.38 -19.72
N ARG A 110 -1.08 -24.56 -20.26
CA ARG A 110 -0.55 -24.75 -21.63
C ARG A 110 0.22 -26.04 -21.78
N GLY A 111 0.90 -26.49 -20.72
CA GLY A 111 1.64 -27.75 -20.70
C GLY A 111 0.76 -28.99 -20.93
N THR A 112 -0.55 -28.88 -20.73
CA THR A 112 -1.50 -29.96 -21.08
C THR A 112 -1.72 -30.09 -22.59
N VAL A 113 -1.53 -29.02 -23.36
CA VAL A 113 -1.69 -28.97 -24.82
C VAL A 113 -0.37 -29.26 -25.52
N PHE A 114 0.72 -28.66 -25.03
CA PHE A 114 2.09 -28.83 -25.55
C PHE A 114 2.97 -29.58 -24.55
N ALA A 115 2.66 -30.84 -24.30
CA ALA A 115 3.41 -31.68 -23.36
C ALA A 115 4.89 -31.78 -23.74
N GLY A 116 5.78 -31.51 -22.79
CA GLY A 116 7.24 -31.56 -22.99
C GLY A 116 7.83 -30.35 -23.72
N VAL A 117 7.02 -29.37 -24.11
CA VAL A 117 7.50 -28.13 -24.75
C VAL A 117 7.60 -27.03 -23.69
N SER A 118 8.80 -26.51 -23.48
CA SER A 118 9.02 -25.39 -22.56
C SER A 118 8.17 -24.17 -22.94
N PRO A 119 7.60 -23.46 -21.95
CA PRO A 119 6.91 -22.19 -22.22
C PRO A 119 7.87 -21.15 -22.80
N PRO A 120 7.39 -20.23 -23.65
CA PRO A 120 8.14 -19.02 -23.96
C PRO A 120 8.49 -18.30 -22.65
N GLY A 121 9.70 -17.78 -22.54
CA GLY A 121 10.06 -16.96 -21.39
C GLY A 121 9.21 -15.69 -21.36
N VAL A 122 8.32 -15.57 -20.37
CA VAL A 122 7.49 -14.39 -20.16
C VAL A 122 8.03 -13.62 -18.97
N GLU A 123 8.45 -12.38 -19.24
CA GLU A 123 8.76 -11.41 -18.20
C GLU A 123 7.55 -10.45 -18.09
N PRO A 124 6.78 -10.47 -16.97
CA PRO A 124 5.58 -9.65 -16.83
C PRO A 124 5.83 -8.13 -16.86
N TYR A 125 7.08 -7.71 -16.65
CA TYR A 125 7.49 -6.31 -16.58
C TYR A 125 7.98 -5.78 -17.93
N LYS A 126 7.72 -4.50 -18.17
CA LYS A 126 8.28 -3.75 -19.29
C LYS A 126 9.03 -2.55 -18.78
N THR A 127 10.18 -2.31 -19.40
CA THR A 127 11.02 -1.14 -19.13
C THR A 127 10.96 -0.21 -20.33
N ILE A 128 10.74 1.08 -20.07
CA ILE A 128 10.87 2.16 -21.04
C ILE A 128 12.07 3.01 -20.62
N THR A 129 13.04 3.12 -21.53
CA THR A 129 14.23 3.95 -21.35
C THR A 129 14.25 5.09 -22.36
N GLY A 130 14.71 6.27 -21.94
CA GLY A 130 15.02 7.41 -22.78
C GLY A 130 16.18 8.22 -22.21
N ASN A 131 16.56 9.33 -22.85
CA ASN A 131 17.61 10.21 -22.33
C ASN A 131 17.24 10.69 -20.90
N ASN A 132 17.92 10.16 -19.89
CA ASN A 132 17.67 10.39 -18.45
C ASN A 132 16.27 9.97 -17.94
N TYR A 133 15.62 9.02 -18.61
CA TYR A 133 14.32 8.49 -18.18
C TYR A 133 14.35 6.97 -18.09
N TYR A 134 13.93 6.44 -16.95
CA TYR A 134 13.75 5.02 -16.72
C TYR A 134 12.39 4.80 -16.07
N LEU A 135 11.55 3.97 -16.67
CA LEU A 135 10.29 3.52 -16.09
C LEU A 135 10.17 2.00 -16.25
N ALA A 136 10.10 1.28 -15.14
CA ALA A 136 9.69 -0.12 -15.11
C ALA A 136 8.25 -0.22 -14.60
N PHE A 137 7.43 -1.05 -15.23
CA PHE A 137 6.05 -1.26 -14.82
C PHE A 137 5.58 -2.69 -15.13
N VAL A 138 4.59 -3.17 -14.37
CA VAL A 138 3.88 -4.42 -14.69
C VAL A 138 3.07 -4.21 -15.97
N ASN A 139 3.47 -4.87 -17.05
CA ASN A 139 2.78 -4.78 -18.33
C ASN A 139 1.65 -5.80 -18.37
N CYS A 140 1.98 -7.06 -18.06
CA CYS A 140 1.03 -8.17 -17.93
C CYS A 140 0.77 -8.46 -16.45
N ASN A 141 -0.46 -8.20 -16.01
CA ASN A 141 -0.89 -8.44 -14.64
C ASN A 141 -1.24 -9.93 -14.44
N ASP A 142 -1.17 -10.38 -13.18
CA ASP A 142 -1.42 -11.78 -12.79
C ASP A 142 -2.79 -12.32 -13.27
N ASP A 143 -3.82 -11.46 -13.21
CA ASP A 143 -5.19 -11.76 -13.63
C ASP A 143 -5.29 -12.12 -15.12
N ALA A 144 -4.41 -11.60 -15.97
CA ALA A 144 -4.36 -11.93 -17.39
C ALA A 144 -3.98 -13.40 -17.61
N PHE A 145 -3.01 -13.90 -16.85
CA PHE A 145 -2.56 -15.30 -16.91
C PHE A 145 -3.62 -16.25 -16.32
N VAL A 146 -4.23 -15.87 -15.18
CA VAL A 146 -5.36 -16.61 -14.59
C VAL A 146 -6.52 -16.72 -15.58
N ASN A 147 -6.89 -15.62 -16.24
CA ASN A 147 -7.95 -15.60 -17.24
C ASN A 147 -7.61 -16.47 -18.46
N ALA A 148 -6.36 -16.43 -18.94
CA ALA A 148 -5.91 -17.29 -20.04
C ALA A 148 -5.98 -18.78 -19.67
N ALA A 149 -5.51 -19.16 -18.48
CA ALA A 149 -5.56 -20.54 -17.99
C ALA A 149 -7.01 -21.05 -17.87
N LYS A 150 -7.91 -20.22 -17.31
CA LYS A 150 -9.34 -20.54 -17.22
C LYS A 150 -9.95 -20.74 -18.61
N THR A 151 -9.70 -19.80 -19.51
CA THR A 151 -10.24 -19.83 -20.88
C THR A 151 -9.75 -21.06 -21.64
N LEU A 152 -8.47 -21.41 -21.52
CA LEU A 152 -7.93 -22.63 -22.10
C LEU A 152 -8.65 -23.87 -21.58
N GLY A 153 -8.91 -23.94 -20.27
CA GLY A 153 -9.70 -25.02 -19.67
C GLY A 153 -11.12 -25.11 -20.26
N ASP A 154 -11.78 -23.98 -20.52
CA ASP A 154 -13.08 -23.94 -21.18
C ASP A 154 -13.00 -24.45 -22.63
N ARG A 155 -11.98 -24.05 -23.40
CA ARG A 155 -11.80 -24.49 -24.80
C ARG A 155 -11.44 -25.97 -24.89
N ILE A 156 -10.62 -26.48 -23.97
CA ILE A 156 -10.33 -27.91 -23.88
C ILE A 156 -11.60 -28.71 -23.60
N ARG A 157 -12.49 -28.24 -22.72
CA ARG A 157 -13.77 -28.91 -22.45
C ARG A 157 -14.68 -28.94 -23.68
N GLN A 158 -14.67 -27.90 -24.50
CA GLN A 158 -15.57 -27.76 -25.65
C GLN A 158 -15.07 -28.50 -26.90
N ALA A 159 -13.78 -28.43 -27.20
CA ALA A 159 -13.20 -28.93 -28.44
C ALA A 159 -12.22 -30.10 -28.26
N GLY A 160 -11.80 -30.39 -27.02
CA GLY A 160 -10.80 -31.40 -26.70
C GLY A 160 -9.36 -30.90 -26.82
N VAL A 161 -8.48 -31.42 -25.97
CA VAL A 161 -7.07 -31.00 -25.84
C VAL A 161 -6.23 -31.20 -27.10
N GLN A 162 -6.59 -32.17 -27.95
CA GLN A 162 -5.86 -32.47 -29.18
C GLN A 162 -6.34 -31.68 -30.40
N SER A 163 -7.42 -30.90 -30.28
CA SER A 163 -8.00 -30.17 -31.40
C SER A 163 -7.04 -29.11 -31.95
N ALA A 164 -7.07 -28.93 -33.28
CA ALA A 164 -6.29 -27.90 -33.96
C ALA A 164 -6.65 -26.49 -33.45
N THR A 165 -7.92 -26.24 -33.20
CA THR A 165 -8.42 -24.97 -32.65
C THR A 165 -7.85 -24.65 -31.28
N VAL A 166 -7.75 -25.62 -30.36
CA VAL A 166 -7.14 -25.40 -29.04
C VAL A 166 -5.64 -25.14 -29.17
N LYS A 167 -4.93 -25.90 -30.00
CA LYS A 167 -3.49 -25.70 -30.22
C LYS A 167 -3.19 -24.32 -30.81
N ASP A 168 -3.96 -23.91 -31.81
CA ASP A 168 -3.86 -22.59 -32.43
C ASP A 168 -4.20 -21.46 -31.43
N TRP A 169 -5.23 -21.64 -30.60
CA TRP A 169 -5.58 -20.69 -29.54
C TRP A 169 -4.43 -20.50 -28.54
N VAL A 170 -3.78 -21.58 -28.09
CA VAL A 170 -2.63 -21.50 -27.16
C VAL A 170 -1.45 -20.80 -27.83
N ALA A 171 -1.14 -21.14 -29.09
CA ALA A 171 -0.05 -20.50 -29.82
C ALA A 171 -0.26 -18.97 -29.97
N ALA A 172 -1.49 -18.54 -30.25
CA ALA A 172 -1.83 -17.13 -30.29
C ALA A 172 -1.73 -16.47 -28.90
N GLN A 173 -2.15 -17.15 -27.83
CA GLN A 173 -2.03 -16.63 -26.48
C GLN A 173 -0.57 -16.49 -26.01
N ASP A 174 0.28 -17.45 -26.38
CA ASP A 174 1.72 -17.36 -26.16
C ASP A 174 2.29 -16.12 -26.86
N GLN A 175 1.90 -15.88 -28.12
CA GLN A 175 2.30 -14.69 -28.86
C GLN A 175 1.78 -13.38 -28.22
N VAL A 176 0.58 -13.38 -27.63
CA VAL A 176 0.11 -12.23 -26.83
C VAL A 176 1.09 -11.96 -25.69
N PHE A 177 1.47 -12.99 -24.92
CA PHE A 177 2.34 -12.82 -23.75
C PHE A 177 3.81 -12.53 -24.07
N THR A 178 4.30 -12.81 -25.28
CA THR A 178 5.64 -12.32 -25.66
C THR A 178 5.73 -10.78 -25.68
N ASN A 179 4.59 -10.09 -25.84
CA ASN A 179 4.53 -8.62 -25.77
C ASN A 179 4.68 -8.05 -24.34
N CYS A 180 4.65 -8.90 -23.30
CA CYS A 180 4.75 -8.43 -21.91
C CYS A 180 6.05 -7.65 -21.69
N SER A 181 7.17 -8.19 -22.16
CA SER A 181 8.50 -7.54 -22.11
C SER A 181 9.15 -7.40 -23.49
N GLY A 182 8.73 -8.21 -24.47
CA GLY A 182 9.34 -8.27 -25.80
C GLY A 182 8.81 -7.24 -26.80
N GLY A 183 9.22 -7.43 -28.05
CA GLY A 183 8.76 -6.65 -29.19
C GLY A 183 7.32 -7.01 -29.63
N PRO A 184 6.73 -6.18 -30.52
CA PRO A 184 5.35 -6.38 -30.98
C PRO A 184 5.19 -7.70 -31.72
N ALA A 185 4.33 -8.57 -31.21
CA ALA A 185 3.96 -9.85 -31.80
C ALA A 185 2.43 -9.98 -31.79
N ILE A 186 1.79 -9.76 -32.94
CA ILE A 186 0.33 -9.77 -33.05
C ILE A 186 -0.12 -11.06 -33.75
N PRO A 187 -1.02 -11.86 -33.13
CA PRO A 187 -1.60 -13.03 -33.78
C PRO A 187 -2.31 -12.69 -35.09
N ALA A 188 -2.17 -13.54 -36.10
CA ALA A 188 -2.90 -13.37 -37.36
C ALA A 188 -4.41 -13.54 -37.15
N SER A 189 -5.23 -12.83 -37.93
CA SER A 189 -6.67 -13.06 -37.97
C SER A 189 -6.98 -14.48 -38.46
N LEU A 190 -8.08 -15.05 -37.96
CA LEU A 190 -8.60 -16.31 -38.48
C LEU A 190 -9.41 -16.08 -39.77
N GLY A 191 -9.41 -17.06 -40.67
CA GLY A 191 -10.23 -17.05 -41.87
C GLY A 191 -11.73 -17.20 -41.58
N GLY A 192 -12.56 -16.98 -42.60
CA GLY A 192 -14.03 -17.04 -42.48
C GLY A 192 -14.60 -18.43 -42.12
N GLU A 193 -13.82 -19.48 -42.28
CA GLU A 193 -14.19 -20.87 -41.95
C GLU A 193 -14.10 -21.17 -40.44
N ALA A 194 -13.48 -20.29 -39.65
CA ALA A 194 -13.36 -20.48 -38.21
C ALA A 194 -14.71 -20.31 -37.51
N THR A 195 -14.92 -21.08 -36.43
CA THR A 195 -16.15 -20.95 -35.62
C THR A 195 -16.30 -19.54 -35.03
N PRO A 196 -17.53 -19.06 -34.79
CA PRO A 196 -17.76 -17.74 -34.18
C PRO A 196 -17.01 -17.55 -32.85
N LEU A 197 -16.90 -18.61 -32.04
CA LEU A 197 -16.16 -18.58 -30.78
C LEU A 197 -14.65 -18.38 -31.02
N ALA A 198 -14.06 -19.13 -31.95
CA ALA A 198 -12.64 -19.00 -32.28
C ALA A 198 -12.32 -17.61 -32.86
N GLN A 199 -13.22 -17.05 -33.68
CA GLN A 199 -13.09 -15.68 -34.19
C GLN A 199 -13.15 -14.65 -33.05
N ALA A 200 -14.10 -14.80 -32.11
CA ALA A 200 -14.20 -13.90 -30.96
C ALA A 200 -12.98 -13.98 -30.04
N ASP A 201 -12.43 -15.17 -29.83
CA ASP A 201 -11.18 -15.36 -29.09
C ASP A 201 -9.99 -14.72 -29.78
N ARG A 202 -9.85 -14.92 -31.09
CA ARG A 202 -8.76 -14.31 -31.84
C ARG A 202 -8.86 -12.79 -31.82
N ALA A 203 -10.08 -12.23 -31.93
CA ALA A 203 -10.29 -10.79 -31.82
C ALA A 203 -9.82 -10.26 -30.45
N TYR A 204 -10.16 -10.96 -29.37
CA TYR A 204 -9.67 -10.64 -28.02
C TYR A 204 -8.14 -10.72 -27.92
N GLN A 205 -7.54 -11.79 -28.45
CA GLN A 205 -6.08 -11.98 -28.44
C GLN A 205 -5.37 -10.88 -29.23
N ILE A 206 -5.88 -10.49 -30.40
CA ILE A 206 -5.33 -9.39 -31.20
C ILE A 206 -5.42 -8.06 -30.45
N ALA A 207 -6.55 -7.77 -29.81
CA ALA A 207 -6.73 -6.55 -29.01
C ALA A 207 -5.74 -6.52 -27.82
N ALA A 208 -5.60 -7.64 -27.10
CA ALA A 208 -4.68 -7.79 -25.98
C ALA A 208 -3.21 -7.69 -26.42
N ALA A 209 -2.84 -8.29 -27.55
CA ALA A 209 -1.49 -8.18 -28.11
C ALA A 209 -1.15 -6.72 -28.43
N ASN A 210 -2.08 -5.97 -29.04
CA ASN A 210 -1.89 -4.55 -29.31
C ASN A 210 -1.75 -3.74 -28.02
N PHE A 211 -2.55 -4.04 -26.99
CA PHE A 211 -2.44 -3.38 -25.68
C PHE A 211 -1.06 -3.58 -25.05
N TYR A 212 -0.56 -4.81 -24.98
CA TYR A 212 0.75 -5.12 -24.39
C TYR A 212 1.93 -4.62 -25.24
N ALA A 213 1.76 -4.62 -26.58
CA ALA A 213 2.74 -4.05 -27.51
C ALA A 213 2.90 -2.53 -27.35
N GLY A 214 1.87 -1.84 -26.84
CA GLY A 214 1.83 -0.38 -26.71
C GLY A 214 1.06 0.32 -27.84
N ASN A 215 0.38 -0.42 -28.71
CA ASN A 215 -0.50 0.11 -29.75
C ASN A 215 -1.87 0.48 -29.16
N LEU A 216 -1.87 1.45 -28.24
CA LEU A 216 -3.00 1.70 -27.35
C LEU A 216 -4.23 2.26 -28.08
N ASP A 217 -4.07 3.00 -29.18
CA ASP A 217 -5.19 3.48 -29.98
C ASP A 217 -5.93 2.33 -30.66
N ALA A 218 -5.19 1.41 -31.30
CA ALA A 218 -5.76 0.22 -31.92
C ALA A 218 -6.41 -0.70 -30.89
N ALA A 219 -5.74 -0.93 -29.75
CA ALA A 219 -6.28 -1.75 -28.67
C ALA A 219 -7.60 -1.20 -28.13
N GLU A 220 -7.70 0.12 -27.92
CA GLU A 220 -8.93 0.76 -27.46
C GLU A 220 -10.08 0.51 -28.44
N GLN A 221 -9.86 0.77 -29.73
CA GLN A 221 -10.88 0.58 -30.76
C GLN A 221 -11.35 -0.87 -30.81
N MET A 222 -10.42 -1.83 -30.76
CA MET A 222 -10.74 -3.26 -30.79
C MET A 222 -11.51 -3.71 -29.54
N PHE A 223 -11.11 -3.27 -28.35
CA PHE A 223 -11.85 -3.61 -27.13
C PHE A 223 -13.24 -2.99 -27.10
N ARG A 224 -13.42 -1.76 -27.62
CA ARG A 224 -14.76 -1.18 -27.77
C ARG A 224 -15.63 -2.03 -28.70
N ALA A 225 -15.12 -2.41 -29.88
CA ALA A 225 -15.84 -3.28 -30.80
C ALA A 225 -16.22 -4.64 -30.20
N ILE A 226 -15.36 -5.23 -29.36
CA ILE A 226 -15.67 -6.46 -28.62
C ILE A 226 -16.77 -6.20 -27.58
N GLY A 227 -16.72 -5.08 -26.87
CA GLY A 227 -17.72 -4.68 -25.86
C GLY A 227 -19.11 -4.41 -26.45
N ASP A 228 -19.14 -3.87 -27.67
CA ASP A 228 -20.37 -3.55 -28.42
C ASP A 228 -20.99 -4.79 -29.09
N ASN A 229 -20.27 -5.91 -29.16
CA ASN A 229 -20.77 -7.16 -29.73
C ASN A 229 -21.29 -8.11 -28.64
N PRO A 230 -22.60 -8.16 -28.36
CA PRO A 230 -23.16 -9.01 -27.29
C PRO A 230 -23.00 -10.51 -27.57
N SER A 231 -22.76 -10.92 -28.81
CA SER A 231 -22.50 -12.33 -29.15
C SER A 231 -21.09 -12.79 -28.77
N SER A 232 -20.16 -11.86 -28.49
CA SER A 232 -18.82 -12.19 -28.03
C SER A 232 -18.85 -12.58 -26.55
N PRO A 233 -18.23 -13.71 -26.16
CA PRO A 233 -18.07 -14.07 -24.74
C PRO A 233 -17.19 -13.07 -23.97
N TRP A 234 -16.44 -12.23 -24.69
CA TRP A 234 -15.56 -11.20 -24.13
C TRP A 234 -16.26 -9.86 -23.89
N SER A 235 -17.48 -9.69 -24.40
CA SER A 235 -18.23 -8.42 -24.35
C SER A 235 -18.43 -7.88 -22.93
N ALA A 236 -18.62 -8.77 -21.96
CA ALA A 236 -18.76 -8.41 -20.55
C ALA A 236 -17.48 -7.79 -19.96
N ASN A 237 -16.31 -8.31 -20.35
CA ASN A 237 -15.01 -7.89 -19.80
C ASN A 237 -14.37 -6.74 -20.59
N ALA A 238 -14.76 -6.54 -21.85
CA ALA A 238 -14.11 -5.58 -22.73
C ALA A 238 -14.15 -4.12 -22.23
N PRO A 239 -15.24 -3.60 -21.61
CA PRO A 239 -15.23 -2.26 -21.03
C PRO A 239 -14.12 -2.06 -19.98
N TYR A 240 -13.86 -3.07 -19.15
CA TYR A 240 -12.75 -3.01 -18.19
C TYR A 240 -11.38 -2.89 -18.91
N LEU A 241 -11.20 -3.54 -20.06
CA LEU A 241 -9.97 -3.48 -20.86
C LEU A 241 -9.82 -2.15 -21.61
N VAL A 242 -10.93 -1.54 -22.04
CA VAL A 242 -10.94 -0.16 -22.51
C VAL A 242 -10.44 0.78 -21.43
N ALA A 243 -10.94 0.66 -20.19
CA ALA A 243 -10.49 1.49 -19.07
C ALA A 243 -8.98 1.33 -18.79
N ARG A 244 -8.47 0.09 -18.80
CA ARG A 244 -7.01 -0.17 -18.69
C ARG A 244 -6.22 0.51 -19.80
N THR A 245 -6.76 0.54 -21.02
CA THR A 245 -6.13 1.17 -22.19
C THR A 245 -6.07 2.69 -22.03
N LEU A 246 -7.16 3.33 -21.60
CA LEU A 246 -7.21 4.76 -21.31
C LEU A 246 -6.20 5.16 -20.23
N ILE A 247 -6.14 4.41 -19.13
CA ILE A 247 -5.16 4.64 -18.05
C ILE A 247 -3.73 4.50 -18.59
N ARG A 248 -3.46 3.46 -19.38
CA ARG A 248 -2.13 3.24 -19.96
C ARG A 248 -1.71 4.39 -20.87
N LYS A 249 -2.63 4.94 -21.68
CA LYS A 249 -2.38 6.14 -22.50
C LYS A 249 -2.04 7.35 -21.65
N ALA A 250 -2.73 7.52 -20.53
CA ALA A 250 -2.51 8.63 -19.62
C ALA A 250 -1.17 8.53 -18.88
N THR A 251 -0.76 7.32 -18.48
CA THR A 251 0.43 7.12 -17.63
C THR A 251 1.72 6.88 -18.41
N LEU A 252 1.64 6.38 -19.66
CA LEU A 252 2.83 6.16 -20.50
C LEU A 252 3.04 7.24 -21.57
N GLY A 253 2.01 8.05 -21.85
CA GLY A 253 2.07 9.08 -22.89
C GLY A 253 2.99 10.27 -22.55
N VAL A 254 3.38 10.44 -21.28
CA VAL A 254 4.17 11.58 -20.82
C VAL A 254 5.52 11.11 -20.27
N LYS A 255 6.54 11.07 -21.13
CA LYS A 255 7.89 10.62 -20.76
C LYS A 255 8.48 11.50 -19.65
N GLY A 256 8.58 10.97 -18.44
CA GLY A 256 9.28 11.61 -17.32
C GLY A 256 8.50 12.69 -16.56
N GLN A 257 7.23 12.95 -16.88
CA GLN A 257 6.43 14.02 -16.22
C GLN A 257 5.16 13.50 -15.53
N GLY A 258 5.15 12.25 -15.10
CA GLY A 258 4.00 11.66 -14.40
C GLY A 258 2.90 11.19 -15.37
N ALA A 259 1.68 11.69 -15.22
CA ALA A 259 0.53 11.26 -16.01
C ALA A 259 -0.21 12.45 -16.62
N ASP A 260 -0.79 12.23 -17.81
CA ASP A 260 -1.65 13.18 -18.49
C ASP A 260 -2.98 13.30 -17.74
N GLN A 261 -3.17 14.44 -17.05
CA GLN A 261 -4.33 14.70 -16.20
C GLN A 261 -5.64 14.69 -17.00
N GLY A 262 -5.66 15.23 -18.21
CA GLY A 262 -6.85 15.24 -19.07
C GLY A 262 -7.27 13.83 -19.49
N LYS A 263 -6.30 12.98 -19.85
CA LYS A 263 -6.58 11.57 -20.17
C LYS A 263 -6.97 10.75 -18.95
N LEU A 264 -6.41 11.04 -17.77
CA LEU A 264 -6.85 10.40 -16.53
C LEU A 264 -8.29 10.79 -16.17
N ALA A 265 -8.68 12.05 -16.32
CA ALA A 265 -10.05 12.49 -16.09
C ALA A 265 -11.05 11.78 -17.03
N ALA A 266 -10.68 11.59 -18.31
CA ALA A 266 -11.48 10.79 -19.23
C ALA A 266 -11.59 9.32 -18.79
N ALA A 267 -10.52 8.74 -18.25
CA ALA A 267 -10.55 7.38 -17.69
C ALA A 267 -11.44 7.28 -16.44
N GLU A 268 -11.44 8.29 -15.57
CA GLU A 268 -12.33 8.37 -14.41
C GLU A 268 -13.80 8.35 -14.83
N VAL A 269 -14.22 9.24 -15.73
CA VAL A 269 -15.60 9.29 -16.25
C VAL A 269 -16.01 7.95 -16.86
N TYR A 270 -15.12 7.33 -17.62
CA TYR A 270 -15.41 6.03 -18.24
C TYR A 270 -15.55 4.91 -17.18
N LEU A 271 -14.70 4.88 -16.16
CA LEU A 271 -14.79 3.92 -15.06
C LEU A 271 -16.08 4.10 -14.25
N GLU A 272 -16.49 5.34 -13.98
CA GLU A 272 -17.76 5.63 -13.33
C GLU A 272 -18.95 5.13 -14.16
N SER A 273 -18.89 5.28 -15.49
CA SER A 273 -19.93 4.72 -16.36
C SER A 273 -20.06 3.19 -16.26
N ILE A 274 -18.94 2.47 -16.11
CA ILE A 274 -18.94 1.01 -15.89
C ILE A 274 -19.59 0.68 -14.54
N LEU A 275 -19.26 1.41 -13.48
CA LEU A 275 -19.78 1.18 -12.13
C LEU A 275 -21.27 1.53 -12.00
N ASN A 276 -21.75 2.46 -12.82
CA ASN A 276 -23.16 2.87 -12.85
C ASN A 276 -24.03 1.94 -13.71
N ASP A 277 -23.44 1.07 -14.56
CA ASP A 277 -24.17 0.08 -15.35
C ASP A 277 -24.31 -1.25 -14.58
N PRO A 278 -25.52 -1.64 -14.14
CA PRO A 278 -25.74 -2.90 -13.42
C PRO A 278 -25.42 -4.14 -14.26
N ALA A 279 -25.52 -4.06 -15.60
CA ALA A 279 -25.19 -5.18 -16.49
C ALA A 279 -23.70 -5.52 -16.48
N ARG A 280 -22.85 -4.62 -15.94
CA ARG A 280 -21.39 -4.79 -15.81
C ARG A 280 -20.96 -5.23 -14.42
N GLY A 281 -21.88 -5.72 -13.59
CA GLY A 281 -21.60 -6.15 -12.21
C GLY A 281 -20.40 -7.10 -12.06
N SER A 282 -20.15 -7.96 -13.05
CA SER A 282 -19.00 -8.89 -13.04
C SER A 282 -17.63 -8.19 -13.06
N VAL A 283 -17.53 -6.99 -13.63
CA VAL A 283 -16.28 -6.21 -13.69
C VAL A 283 -16.20 -5.07 -12.68
N HIS A 284 -17.29 -4.77 -11.96
CA HIS A 284 -17.33 -3.69 -10.97
C HIS A 284 -16.16 -3.73 -9.96
N PRO A 285 -15.79 -4.89 -9.36
CA PRO A 285 -14.68 -4.92 -8.42
C PRO A 285 -13.34 -4.50 -9.04
N ALA A 286 -13.10 -4.90 -10.30
CA ALA A 286 -11.87 -4.55 -11.01
C ALA A 286 -11.86 -3.10 -11.49
N ALA A 287 -13.01 -2.60 -11.96
CA ALA A 287 -13.20 -1.19 -12.32
C ALA A 287 -12.99 -0.27 -11.12
N ARG A 288 -13.51 -0.64 -9.94
CA ARG A 288 -13.32 0.16 -8.70
C ARG A 288 -11.85 0.31 -8.33
N ARG A 289 -11.06 -0.78 -8.40
CA ARG A 289 -9.61 -0.72 -8.15
C ARG A 289 -8.87 0.20 -9.13
N LEU A 290 -9.27 0.20 -10.41
CA LEU A 290 -8.70 1.14 -11.38
C LEU A 290 -9.13 2.58 -11.14
N LEU A 291 -10.38 2.80 -10.73
CA LEU A 291 -10.87 4.12 -10.36
C LEU A 291 -10.10 4.67 -9.16
N ASP A 292 -9.85 3.86 -8.13
CA ASP A 292 -9.03 4.25 -6.98
C ASP A 292 -7.59 4.63 -7.41
N TYR A 293 -6.99 3.86 -8.34
CA TYR A 293 -5.68 4.18 -8.92
C TYR A 293 -5.67 5.54 -9.66
N VAL A 294 -6.75 5.85 -10.39
CA VAL A 294 -6.92 7.12 -11.11
C VAL A 294 -7.13 8.28 -10.13
N ARG A 295 -8.02 8.10 -9.14
CA ARG A 295 -8.35 9.12 -8.14
C ARG A 295 -7.17 9.51 -7.26
N VAL A 296 -6.26 8.59 -6.96
CA VAL A 296 -5.01 8.93 -6.27
C VAL A 296 -4.17 9.96 -7.04
N ARG A 297 -4.29 10.02 -8.37
CA ARG A 297 -3.49 10.92 -9.22
C ARG A 297 -4.22 12.22 -9.59
N LEU A 298 -5.55 12.16 -9.65
CA LEU A 298 -6.39 13.32 -9.96
C LEU A 298 -6.79 14.09 -8.69
N HIS A 299 -7.15 13.37 -7.65
CA HIS A 299 -7.79 13.87 -6.43
C HIS A 299 -7.05 13.36 -5.16
N PRO A 300 -5.72 13.55 -5.06
CA PRO A 300 -4.93 12.98 -3.96
C PRO A 300 -5.34 13.53 -2.59
N ALA A 301 -5.77 14.79 -2.52
CA ALA A 301 -6.20 15.44 -1.28
C ALA A 301 -7.54 14.84 -0.79
N GLU A 302 -8.50 14.67 -1.71
CA GLU A 302 -9.78 14.00 -1.45
C GLU A 302 -9.55 12.57 -0.96
N ARG A 303 -8.63 11.83 -1.59
CA ARG A 303 -8.28 10.47 -1.15
C ARG A 303 -7.66 10.42 0.24
N VAL A 304 -6.76 11.35 0.57
CA VAL A 304 -6.23 11.47 1.94
C VAL A 304 -7.35 11.75 2.94
N ARG A 305 -8.29 12.64 2.61
CA ARG A 305 -9.46 12.96 3.45
C ARG A 305 -10.33 11.73 3.68
N GLU A 306 -10.67 10.99 2.63
CA GLU A 306 -11.47 9.76 2.73
C GLU A 306 -10.78 8.70 3.59
N LEU A 307 -9.49 8.47 3.38
CA LEU A 307 -8.71 7.50 4.15
C LEU A 307 -8.55 7.91 5.61
N ALA A 308 -8.29 9.20 5.88
CA ALA A 308 -8.20 9.72 7.24
C ALA A 308 -9.52 9.51 8.01
N ARG A 309 -10.65 9.82 7.37
CA ARG A 309 -11.99 9.59 7.94
C ARG A 309 -12.25 8.12 8.19
N ALA A 310 -11.91 7.24 7.25
CA ALA A 310 -12.03 5.79 7.43
C ALA A 310 -11.17 5.28 8.61
N LEU A 311 -9.97 5.85 8.80
CA LEU A 311 -9.06 5.50 9.89
C LEU A 311 -9.53 5.97 11.27
N VAL A 312 -10.50 6.87 11.38
CA VAL A 312 -11.08 7.33 12.65
C VAL A 312 -12.51 6.83 12.88
N GLN A 313 -13.05 6.01 11.97
CA GLN A 313 -14.31 5.31 12.21
C GLN A 313 -14.14 4.20 13.25
N LYS A 314 -15.15 4.03 14.09
CA LYS A 314 -15.30 2.84 14.93
C LYS A 314 -15.53 1.63 14.02
N ASP A 315 -15.00 0.48 14.42
CA ASP A 315 -15.19 -0.79 13.73
C ASP A 315 -14.80 -0.75 12.24
N ALA A 316 -13.61 -0.22 11.94
CA ALA A 316 -13.02 -0.24 10.60
C ALA A 316 -12.63 -1.67 10.14
N GLN A 317 -12.68 -2.64 11.06
CA GLN A 317 -12.49 -4.08 10.86
C GLN A 317 -11.23 -4.38 10.01
N ALA A 318 -11.31 -5.34 9.08
CA ALA A 318 -10.18 -5.78 8.26
C ALA A 318 -9.66 -4.75 7.26
N THR A 319 -10.37 -3.63 7.04
CA THR A 319 -9.94 -2.59 6.10
C THR A 319 -8.94 -1.60 6.70
N ILE A 320 -8.82 -1.57 8.03
CA ILE A 320 -7.96 -0.60 8.75
C ILE A 320 -6.49 -0.70 8.32
N LEU A 321 -5.98 -1.92 8.09
CA LEU A 321 -4.60 -2.12 7.65
C LEU A 321 -4.36 -1.51 6.27
N GLN A 322 -5.24 -1.81 5.31
CA GLN A 322 -5.12 -1.30 3.95
C GLN A 322 -5.26 0.22 3.92
N ASN A 323 -6.27 0.76 4.62
CA ASN A 323 -6.46 2.20 4.72
C ASN A 323 -5.25 2.90 5.36
N SER A 324 -4.62 2.26 6.36
CA SER A 324 -3.40 2.78 7.00
C SER A 324 -2.19 2.75 6.06
N ALA A 325 -2.06 1.70 5.25
CA ALA A 325 -1.00 1.61 4.24
C ALA A 325 -1.18 2.71 3.17
N ASP A 326 -2.38 2.84 2.62
CA ASP A 326 -2.68 3.80 1.55
C ASP A 326 -2.58 5.25 2.04
N TYR A 327 -3.10 5.54 3.23
CA TYR A 327 -2.99 6.86 3.85
C TYR A 327 -1.53 7.29 4.02
N ARG A 328 -0.69 6.39 4.57
CA ARG A 328 0.73 6.67 4.79
C ARG A 328 1.48 6.88 3.48
N TYR A 329 1.22 6.02 2.50
CA TYR A 329 1.79 6.15 1.16
C TYR A 329 1.45 7.52 0.57
N LEU A 330 0.18 7.93 0.57
CA LEU A 330 -0.22 9.24 0.03
C LEU A 330 0.43 10.38 0.79
N TYR A 331 0.43 10.33 2.13
CA TYR A 331 1.09 11.35 2.95
C TYR A 331 2.57 11.50 2.57
N ASP A 332 3.29 10.38 2.41
CA ASP A 332 4.69 10.40 1.97
C ASP A 332 4.85 11.04 0.58
N GLN A 333 3.95 10.76 -0.36
CA GLN A 333 3.99 11.39 -1.68
C GLN A 333 3.77 12.92 -1.62
N PHE A 334 2.94 13.42 -0.70
CA PHE A 334 2.80 14.85 -0.44
C PHE A 334 4.07 15.45 0.17
N GLU A 335 4.69 14.78 1.15
CA GLU A 335 5.97 15.24 1.74
C GLU A 335 7.12 15.27 0.72
N GLU A 336 7.15 14.32 -0.21
CA GLU A 336 8.10 14.30 -1.32
C GLU A 336 7.80 15.35 -2.41
N GLY A 337 6.71 16.12 -2.28
CA GLY A 337 6.34 17.17 -3.22
C GLY A 337 5.63 16.69 -4.49
N ARG A 338 5.34 15.39 -4.63
CA ARG A 338 4.75 14.80 -5.85
C ARG A 338 3.31 15.22 -6.11
N PHE A 339 2.59 15.61 -5.05
CA PHE A 339 1.19 16.07 -5.11
C PHE A 339 1.04 17.52 -4.65
N GLY A 340 2.00 18.39 -4.98
CA GLY A 340 1.92 19.81 -4.64
C GLY A 340 2.40 20.15 -3.23
N GLY A 341 3.10 19.23 -2.56
CA GLY A 341 3.73 19.46 -1.24
C GLY A 341 2.76 19.31 -0.07
N VAL A 342 3.29 19.39 1.15
CA VAL A 342 2.51 19.28 2.41
C VAL A 342 1.38 20.31 2.52
N GLN A 343 1.51 21.47 1.87
CA GLN A 343 0.49 22.51 1.81
C GLN A 343 -0.77 22.10 1.03
N ALA A 344 -0.68 21.07 0.19
CA ALA A 344 -1.80 20.52 -0.56
C ALA A 344 -2.54 19.39 0.19
N LEU A 345 -2.06 19.00 1.38
CA LEU A 345 -2.82 18.12 2.27
C LEU A 345 -4.11 18.82 2.73
N PRO A 346 -5.22 18.09 2.91
CA PRO A 346 -6.48 18.67 3.39
C PRO A 346 -6.32 19.36 4.75
N PRO A 347 -6.40 20.70 4.83
CA PRO A 347 -6.16 21.43 6.07
C PRO A 347 -7.29 21.24 7.09
N ASP A 348 -8.48 20.86 6.62
CA ASP A 348 -9.69 20.58 7.40
C ASP A 348 -9.72 19.17 7.99
N GLU A 349 -8.80 18.29 7.60
CA GLU A 349 -8.80 16.89 8.03
C GLU A 349 -7.96 16.69 9.30
N GLU A 350 -8.65 16.41 10.41
CA GLU A 350 -8.10 16.51 11.76
C GLU A 350 -6.93 15.55 12.01
N LEU A 351 -7.06 14.26 11.65
CA LEU A 351 -5.99 13.27 11.83
C LEU A 351 -4.72 13.71 11.09
N THR A 352 -4.88 14.17 9.86
CA THR A 352 -3.77 14.63 9.00
C THR A 352 -3.08 15.84 9.58
N ASN A 353 -3.86 16.82 10.04
CA ASN A 353 -3.32 18.02 10.67
C ASN A 353 -2.60 17.69 12.00
N TRP A 354 -3.22 16.84 12.83
CA TRP A 354 -2.63 16.41 14.09
C TRP A 354 -1.28 15.70 13.89
N ILE A 355 -1.21 14.76 12.94
CA ILE A 355 0.05 14.08 12.59
C ILE A 355 1.10 15.10 12.13
N GLY A 356 0.75 15.98 11.19
CA GLY A 356 1.69 16.97 10.65
C GLY A 356 2.27 17.89 11.73
N ILE A 357 1.42 18.41 12.61
CA ILE A 357 1.84 19.24 13.74
C ILE A 357 2.69 18.44 14.73
N PHE A 358 2.23 17.25 15.14
CA PHE A 358 2.91 16.43 16.13
C PHE A 358 4.31 16.01 15.67
N GLN A 359 4.49 15.75 14.38
CA GLN A 359 5.78 15.41 13.77
C GLN A 359 6.67 16.63 13.49
N GLY A 360 6.23 17.85 13.82
CA GLY A 360 6.99 19.08 13.60
C GLY A 360 7.14 19.45 12.13
N ARG A 361 6.17 19.09 11.28
CA ARG A 361 6.15 19.44 9.84
C ARG A 361 5.65 20.84 9.55
N ASP A 362 5.18 21.54 10.58
CA ASP A 362 4.68 22.89 10.50
C ASP A 362 5.47 23.82 11.44
N ALA A 363 5.97 24.91 10.86
CA ALA A 363 6.72 25.93 11.57
C ALA A 363 5.89 26.65 12.65
N ASP A 364 4.57 26.80 12.45
CA ASP A 364 3.65 27.39 13.44
C ASP A 364 2.90 26.32 14.26
N GLY A 365 3.40 25.08 14.24
CA GLY A 365 2.68 23.92 14.78
C GLY A 365 2.34 24.04 16.27
N ALA A 366 3.20 24.69 17.06
CA ALA A 366 2.95 24.89 18.48
C ALA A 366 1.76 25.82 18.76
N ASN A 367 1.66 26.93 18.03
CA ASN A 367 0.54 27.86 18.19
C ASN A 367 -0.76 27.25 17.68
N ARG A 368 -0.72 26.55 16.53
CA ARG A 368 -1.89 25.85 15.99
C ARG A 368 -2.36 24.73 16.92
N ALA A 369 -1.46 23.92 17.49
CA ALA A 369 -1.84 22.90 18.47
C ALA A 369 -2.52 23.49 19.71
N VAL A 370 -2.01 24.61 20.23
CA VAL A 370 -2.62 25.31 21.37
C VAL A 370 -4.00 25.86 21.01
N ALA A 371 -4.16 26.43 19.80
CA ALA A 371 -5.45 26.92 19.33
C ALA A 371 -6.48 25.79 19.19
N GLU A 372 -6.10 24.68 18.56
CA GLU A 372 -6.95 23.48 18.42
C GLU A 372 -7.31 22.88 19.78
N TRP A 373 -6.35 22.80 20.72
CA TRP A 373 -6.61 22.34 22.08
C TRP A 373 -7.61 23.25 22.80
N ARG A 374 -7.46 24.57 22.70
CA ARG A 374 -8.41 25.53 23.30
C ARG A 374 -9.79 25.45 22.68
N ALA A 375 -9.88 25.21 21.36
CA ALA A 375 -11.15 25.11 20.66
C ALA A 375 -11.89 23.81 20.96
N LYS A 376 -11.18 22.67 20.98
CA LYS A 376 -11.79 21.33 21.05
C LYS A 376 -11.70 20.66 22.42
N GLY A 377 -10.69 21.00 23.23
CA GLY A 377 -10.46 20.40 24.54
C GLY A 377 -10.09 18.92 24.52
N THR A 378 -9.72 18.35 23.37
CA THR A 378 -9.43 16.91 23.26
C THR A 378 -8.03 16.56 23.77
N GLN A 379 -7.87 15.32 24.22
CA GLN A 379 -6.57 14.82 24.67
C GLN A 379 -5.55 14.75 23.54
N ALA A 380 -5.97 14.44 22.31
CA ALA A 380 -5.10 14.46 21.14
C ALA A 380 -4.44 15.83 20.97
N TRP A 381 -5.21 16.91 20.99
CA TRP A 381 -4.66 18.26 20.85
C TRP A 381 -3.86 18.72 22.08
N LEU A 382 -4.22 18.29 23.29
CA LEU A 382 -3.39 18.53 24.48
C LEU A 382 -2.01 17.89 24.35
N VAL A 383 -1.95 16.63 23.88
CA VAL A 383 -0.70 15.92 23.60
C VAL A 383 0.14 16.67 22.58
N ALA A 384 -0.46 17.08 21.46
CA ALA A 384 0.26 17.83 20.42
C ALA A 384 0.77 19.19 20.93
N ALA A 385 -0.05 19.93 21.67
CA ALA A 385 0.32 21.23 22.21
C ALA A 385 1.49 21.14 23.20
N LEU A 386 1.46 20.16 24.11
CA LEU A 386 2.55 19.93 25.07
C LEU A 386 3.84 19.43 24.38
N ALA A 387 3.72 18.55 23.38
CA ALA A 387 4.87 18.01 22.67
C ALA A 387 5.61 19.07 21.84
N THR A 388 4.88 20.04 21.30
CA THR A 388 5.42 21.09 20.42
C THR A 388 5.80 22.38 21.15
N ALA A 389 5.22 22.67 22.32
CA ALA A 389 5.49 23.90 23.07
C ALA A 389 6.96 24.04 23.51
N GLY A 390 7.54 25.21 23.30
CA GLY A 390 8.83 25.61 23.89
C GLY A 390 8.65 26.46 25.15
N SER A 391 9.75 26.82 25.82
CA SER A 391 9.75 27.68 27.01
C SER A 391 9.13 29.06 26.80
N GLY A 392 9.10 29.56 25.56
CA GLY A 392 8.46 30.82 25.17
C GLY A 392 6.99 30.70 24.73
N GLN A 393 6.39 29.51 24.80
CA GLN A 393 5.02 29.31 24.32
C GLN A 393 4.01 30.09 25.16
N THR A 394 3.24 30.97 24.50
CA THR A 394 2.10 31.63 25.13
C THR A 394 1.07 30.58 25.55
N GLY A 395 0.65 30.62 26.82
CA GLY A 395 -0.28 29.63 27.39
C GLY A 395 0.39 28.35 27.92
N ALA A 396 1.72 28.29 28.02
CA ALA A 396 2.44 27.14 28.61
C ALA A 396 1.94 26.76 30.01
N GLY A 397 1.58 27.75 30.83
CA GLY A 397 0.99 27.52 32.15
C GLY A 397 -0.34 26.78 32.10
N ASP A 398 -1.22 27.13 31.16
CA ASP A 398 -2.52 26.48 30.98
C ASP A 398 -2.34 25.03 30.53
N LEU A 399 -1.40 24.77 29.63
CA LEU A 399 -1.07 23.41 29.17
C LEU A 399 -0.57 22.54 30.33
N ILE A 400 0.34 23.05 31.16
CA ILE A 400 0.85 22.34 32.34
C ILE A 400 -0.28 22.08 33.34
N ALA A 401 -1.17 23.05 33.58
CA ALA A 401 -2.32 22.88 34.46
C ALA A 401 -3.32 21.84 33.91
N ALA A 402 -3.53 21.80 32.60
CA ALA A 402 -4.37 20.82 31.94
C ALA A 402 -3.78 19.41 32.02
N ALA A 403 -2.47 19.26 31.80
CA ALA A 403 -1.76 17.99 31.94
C ALA A 403 -1.94 17.39 33.35
N ARG A 404 -1.89 18.21 34.40
CA ARG A 404 -2.11 17.76 35.80
C ARG A 404 -3.52 17.21 36.06
N LYS A 405 -4.51 17.58 35.24
CA LYS A 405 -5.90 17.10 35.37
C LYS A 405 -6.14 15.78 34.64
N VAL A 406 -5.21 15.33 33.80
CA VAL A 406 -5.34 14.05 33.09
C VAL A 406 -5.17 12.91 34.09
N LYS A 407 -6.16 12.02 34.14
CA LYS A 407 -6.16 10.86 35.03
C LYS A 407 -5.10 9.83 34.64
N ARG A 408 -4.61 9.06 35.61
CA ARG A 408 -3.54 8.06 35.41
C ARG A 408 -3.91 6.92 34.47
N ASP A 409 -5.21 6.61 34.33
CA ASP A 409 -5.74 5.56 33.45
C ASP A 409 -5.96 6.04 32.00
N SER A 410 -5.70 7.32 31.72
CA SER A 410 -5.82 7.89 30.39
C SER A 410 -4.67 7.47 29.48
N PRO A 411 -4.92 7.07 28.22
CA PRO A 411 -3.87 6.84 27.21
C PRO A 411 -2.94 8.04 26.98
N ALA A 412 -3.38 9.25 27.35
CA ALA A 412 -2.58 10.45 27.22
C ALA A 412 -1.60 10.66 28.40
N TYR A 413 -1.82 10.01 29.55
CA TYR A 413 -1.24 10.39 30.84
C TYR A 413 0.29 10.46 30.83
N ALA A 414 0.95 9.40 30.38
CA ALA A 414 2.41 9.34 30.35
C ALA A 414 2.99 10.43 29.43
N THR A 415 2.40 10.61 28.24
CA THR A 415 2.85 11.60 27.26
C THR A 415 2.68 13.04 27.76
N VAL A 416 1.50 13.41 28.27
CA VAL A 416 1.26 14.79 28.74
C VAL A 416 2.08 15.12 29.98
N THR A 417 2.27 14.14 30.88
CA THR A 417 3.09 14.30 32.08
C THR A 417 4.54 14.51 31.73
N PHE A 418 5.09 13.68 30.84
CA PHE A 418 6.46 13.82 30.34
C PHE A 418 6.71 15.20 29.72
N HIS A 419 5.86 15.61 28.77
CA HIS A 419 6.06 16.89 28.08
C HIS A 419 5.79 18.11 28.97
N ALA A 420 4.88 18.02 29.94
CA ALA A 420 4.67 19.10 30.90
C ALA A 420 5.85 19.25 31.87
N ILE A 421 6.46 18.14 32.33
CA ILE A 421 7.69 18.16 33.13
C ILE A 421 8.85 18.74 32.30
N ARG A 422 9.01 18.30 31.05
CA ARG A 422 9.98 18.89 30.11
C ARG A 422 9.78 20.40 29.99
N LEU A 423 8.56 20.87 29.78
CA LEU A 423 8.26 22.29 29.65
C LEU A 423 8.56 23.08 30.93
N LEU A 424 8.31 22.51 32.12
CA LEU A 424 8.73 23.10 33.40
C LEU A 424 10.26 23.24 33.48
N ILE A 425 11.02 22.24 33.04
CA ILE A 425 12.49 22.28 32.99
C ILE A 425 12.94 23.38 32.02
N ASP A 426 12.40 23.40 30.81
CA ASP A 426 12.73 24.38 29.77
C ASP A 426 12.42 25.81 30.22
N SER A 427 11.37 26.00 31.02
CA SER A 427 11.00 27.27 31.65
C SER A 427 11.74 27.57 32.97
N LYS A 428 12.81 26.83 33.29
CA LYS A 428 13.63 26.99 34.51
C LYS A 428 12.88 26.79 35.85
N ARG A 429 11.74 26.10 35.83
CA ARG A 429 10.91 25.76 37.01
C ARG A 429 11.24 24.36 37.53
N THR A 430 12.53 24.08 37.72
CA THR A 430 13.07 22.74 37.99
C THR A 430 12.58 22.13 39.31
N GLY A 431 12.30 22.95 40.34
CA GLY A 431 11.72 22.47 41.60
C GLY A 431 10.35 21.80 41.41
N GLN A 432 9.47 22.44 40.64
CA GLN A 432 8.13 21.90 40.35
C GLN A 432 8.20 20.69 39.42
N ALA A 433 9.17 20.68 38.51
CA ALA A 433 9.43 19.52 37.65
C ALA A 433 9.85 18.29 38.48
N ARG A 434 10.77 18.47 39.43
CA ARG A 434 11.25 17.40 40.32
C ARG A 434 10.13 16.86 41.20
N GLU A 435 9.40 17.74 41.87
CA GLU A 435 8.29 17.34 42.75
C GLU A 435 7.26 16.49 41.99
N TRP A 436 6.89 16.89 40.77
CA TRP A 436 5.93 16.12 39.97
C TRP A 436 6.54 14.80 39.50
N LEU A 437 7.81 14.79 39.07
CA LEU A 437 8.49 13.55 38.69
C LEU A 437 8.54 12.55 39.86
N ASP A 438 8.87 13.01 41.06
CA ASP A 438 8.93 12.18 42.27
C ASP A 438 7.55 11.54 42.57
N GLN A 439 6.46 12.31 42.43
CA GLN A 439 5.08 11.80 42.58
C GLN A 439 4.72 10.72 41.54
N VAL A 440 5.21 10.87 40.31
CA VAL A 440 4.98 9.89 39.24
C VAL A 440 5.71 8.59 39.54
N LEU A 441 7.00 8.69 39.93
CA LEU A 441 7.89 7.55 40.21
C LEU A 441 7.58 6.83 41.52
N ALA A 442 6.98 7.52 42.51
CA ALA A 442 6.57 6.90 43.78
C ALA A 442 5.37 5.95 43.62
N ALA A 443 4.66 6.03 42.51
CA ALA A 443 3.60 5.08 42.16
C ALA A 443 4.14 4.01 41.21
N ASP A 444 3.46 2.86 41.14
CA ASP A 444 3.92 1.73 40.33
C ASP A 444 4.00 2.10 38.84
N VAL A 445 5.22 2.40 38.38
CA VAL A 445 5.52 2.82 37.00
C VAL A 445 5.15 1.72 36.00
N ALA A 446 5.11 0.45 36.42
CA ALA A 446 4.67 -0.67 35.58
C ALA A 446 3.18 -0.60 35.20
N THR A 447 2.39 0.23 35.87
CA THR A 447 0.94 0.42 35.63
C THR A 447 0.60 1.64 34.78
N LEU A 448 1.60 2.37 34.26
CA LEU A 448 1.36 3.51 33.39
C LEU A 448 0.78 3.05 32.04
N PRO A 449 -0.34 3.66 31.59
CA PRO A 449 -0.85 3.44 30.25
C PRO A 449 -0.01 4.17 29.20
#